data_AF-A0A9P7KHD9-F1
#
_entry.id   AF-A0A9P7KHD9-F1
#
_cell.length_a   1.000
_cell.length_b   1.000
_cell.length_c   1.000
_cell.angle_alpha   90.00
_cell.angle_beta   90.00
_cell.angle_gamma   90.00
#
_symmetry.space_group_name_H-M   'P 1'
#
loop_
_entity.id
_entity.type
_entity.pdbx_description
1 polymer ?
#
loop_
_entity_poly.entity_id
_entity_poly.type
_entity_poly.pdbx_seq_one_letter_code
_entity_poly.pdbx_strand_id
1 'polypeptide(L)'
;GGPNWSTQAIERELKKDPVTFARAETGSKQVQLIGGEEKRAFTILVSVASDGTVLPMQAIYAGKTKRSQPSTTAPNDNDLINAGFLIQESGTATC
;
A
#
# COMPACT_ATOMS: atom_id res chain seq x y z
N GLY A 1 -21.09 0.90 -35.66
CA GLY A 1 -19.74 0.38 -35.89
C GLY A 1 -18.84 0.91 -34.79
N GLY A 2 -18.44 0.05 -33.85
CA GLY A 2 -17.47 0.41 -32.81
C GLY A 2 -16.04 0.25 -33.32
N PRO A 3 -15.04 0.93 -32.72
CA PRO A 3 -13.67 0.88 -33.19
C PRO A 3 -13.09 -0.54 -33.03
N ASN A 4 -12.60 -1.08 -34.14
CA ASN A 4 -11.76 -2.27 -34.21
C ASN A 4 -10.38 -1.91 -33.69
N TRP A 5 -10.13 -2.12 -32.39
CA TRP A 5 -8.79 -2.12 -31.84
C TRP A 5 -8.10 -3.41 -32.30
N SER A 6 -6.99 -3.29 -33.01
CA SER A 6 -6.16 -4.46 -33.31
C SER A 6 -5.45 -4.91 -32.02
N THR A 7 -5.32 -6.21 -31.83
CA THR A 7 -4.62 -6.82 -30.68
C THR A 7 -3.23 -6.20 -30.44
N GLN A 8 -2.57 -5.78 -31.52
CA GLN A 8 -1.26 -5.13 -31.50
C GLN A 8 -1.25 -3.74 -30.85
N ALA A 9 -2.37 -3.01 -30.88
CA ALA A 9 -2.50 -1.70 -30.24
C ALA A 9 -2.59 -1.83 -28.71
N ILE A 10 -3.28 -2.87 -28.23
CA ILE A 10 -3.40 -3.17 -26.79
C ILE A 10 -2.05 -3.60 -26.22
N GLU A 11 -1.32 -4.47 -26.94
CA GLU A 11 -0.01 -4.95 -26.52
C GLU A 11 1.05 -3.83 -26.43
N ARG A 12 0.95 -2.82 -27.30
CA ARG A 12 1.85 -1.65 -27.25
C ARG A 12 1.58 -0.73 -26.07
N GLU A 13 0.32 -0.58 -25.65
CA GLU A 13 -0.03 0.25 -24.50
C GLU A 13 0.31 -0.44 -23.17
N LEU A 14 0.10 -1.77 -23.07
CA LEU A 14 0.46 -2.56 -21.89
C LEU A 14 1.98 -2.60 -21.60
N LYS A 15 2.82 -2.34 -22.61
CA LYS A 15 4.28 -2.36 -22.46
C LYS A 15 4.87 -1.08 -21.86
N LYS A 16 4.06 -0.03 -21.65
CA LYS A 16 4.52 1.27 -21.11
C LYS A 16 4.64 1.30 -19.59
N ASP A 17 3.94 0.44 -18.85
CA ASP A 17 3.90 0.49 -17.39
C ASP A 17 4.52 -0.79 -16.78
N PRO A 18 5.73 -0.73 -16.20
CA PRO A 18 6.49 -1.94 -15.85
C PRO A 18 6.06 -2.67 -14.56
N VAL A 19 4.90 -2.36 -13.95
CA VAL A 19 4.54 -2.97 -12.65
C VAL A 19 3.05 -3.28 -12.53
N THR A 20 2.48 -4.13 -13.39
CA THR A 20 1.23 -4.85 -13.06
C THR A 20 1.11 -6.12 -13.92
N PHE A 21 1.26 -7.29 -13.31
CA PHE A 21 1.02 -8.56 -14.02
C PHE A 21 -0.47 -8.93 -13.89
N ALA A 22 -1.25 -8.59 -14.91
CA ALA A 22 -2.65 -8.98 -14.99
C ALA A 22 -2.74 -10.36 -15.69
N ARG A 23 -3.06 -11.42 -14.95
CA ARG A 23 -3.25 -12.77 -15.51
C ARG A 23 -4.73 -13.01 -15.77
N ALA A 24 -5.12 -13.17 -17.04
CA ALA A 24 -6.46 -13.59 -17.43
C ALA A 24 -6.39 -14.56 -18.61
N GLU A 25 -7.38 -15.46 -18.72
CA GLU A 25 -7.55 -16.30 -19.90
C GLU A 25 -8.00 -15.44 -21.08
N THR A 26 -7.43 -15.71 -22.26
CA THR A 26 -7.71 -14.97 -23.51
C THR A 26 -9.21 -15.00 -23.80
N GLY A 27 -9.87 -13.83 -23.71
CA GLY A 27 -11.33 -13.68 -23.89
C GLY A 27 -12.10 -13.22 -22.65
N SER A 28 -11.45 -13.10 -21.49
CA SER A 28 -12.08 -12.61 -20.26
C SER A 28 -12.37 -11.10 -20.34
N LYS A 29 -13.63 -10.71 -20.15
CA LYS A 29 -14.06 -9.29 -20.14
C LYS A 29 -13.71 -8.56 -18.84
N GLN A 30 -13.33 -9.29 -17.80
CA GLN A 30 -12.95 -8.74 -16.51
C GLN A 30 -11.61 -9.33 -16.10
N VAL A 31 -10.58 -8.49 -16.09
CA VAL A 31 -9.24 -8.84 -15.63
C VAL A 31 -9.15 -8.40 -14.17
N GLN A 32 -9.01 -9.35 -13.23
CA GLN A 32 -8.70 -8.99 -11.85
C GLN A 32 -7.28 -8.43 -11.78
N LEU A 33 -7.16 -7.19 -11.32
CA LEU A 33 -5.87 -6.54 -11.13
C LEU A 33 -5.23 -7.11 -9.87
N ILE A 34 -4.33 -8.08 -10.03
CA ILE A 34 -3.54 -8.60 -8.90
C ILE A 34 -2.54 -7.51 -8.49
N GLY A 35 -2.77 -6.90 -7.32
CA GLY A 35 -1.88 -5.89 -6.74
C GLY A 35 -2.32 -4.43 -6.88
N GLY A 36 -3.51 -4.15 -7.42
CA GLY A 36 -3.96 -2.77 -7.71
C GLY A 36 -4.41 -1.94 -6.51
N GLU A 37 -4.97 -2.59 -5.49
CA GLU A 37 -5.35 -1.93 -4.26
C GLU A 37 -5.06 -2.85 -3.08
N GLU A 38 -3.83 -2.84 -2.59
CA GLU A 38 -3.62 -3.24 -1.21
C GLU A 38 -4.02 -2.05 -0.33
N LYS A 39 -5.29 -2.02 0.13
CA LYS A 39 -5.74 -1.07 1.15
C LYS A 39 -5.00 -1.37 2.45
N ARG A 40 -3.87 -0.71 2.66
CA ARG A 40 -3.10 -0.81 3.91
C ARG A 40 -3.80 -0.01 5.00
N ALA A 41 -4.73 -0.64 5.70
CA ALA A 41 -5.27 -0.12 6.95
C ALA A 41 -4.22 -0.26 8.07
N PHE A 42 -4.11 0.77 8.91
CA PHE A 42 -3.28 0.76 10.11
C PHE A 42 -4.01 1.46 11.25
N THR A 43 -3.61 1.18 12.48
CA THR A 43 -4.17 1.77 13.69
C THR A 43 -3.18 2.77 14.27
N ILE A 44 -3.66 3.96 14.68
CA ILE A 44 -2.87 4.92 15.47
C ILE A 44 -3.35 4.89 16.91
N LEU A 45 -2.42 4.67 17.85
CA LEU A 45 -2.61 4.91 19.27
C LEU A 45 -2.21 6.35 19.58
N VAL A 46 -3.20 7.17 19.92
CA VAL A 46 -3.00 8.55 20.37
C VAL A 46 -2.93 8.54 21.89
N SER A 47 -1.82 9.03 22.45
CA SER A 47 -1.60 9.11 23.90
C SER A 47 -1.53 10.57 24.33
N VAL A 48 -2.38 10.96 25.28
CA VAL A 48 -2.42 12.30 25.86
C VAL A 48 -2.29 12.17 27.37
N ALA A 49 -1.30 12.86 27.94
CA ALA A 49 -1.10 12.91 29.39
C ALA A 49 -2.13 13.84 30.06
N SER A 50 -2.32 13.67 31.36
CA SER A 50 -3.33 14.42 32.13
C SER A 50 -3.10 15.93 32.19
N ASP A 51 -1.89 16.38 31.88
CA ASP A 51 -1.49 17.79 31.75
C ASP A 51 -1.78 18.37 30.34
N GLY A 52 -2.32 17.56 29.43
CA GLY A 52 -2.58 17.93 28.03
C GLY A 52 -1.38 17.72 27.10
N THR A 53 -0.24 17.22 27.59
CA THR A 53 0.92 16.90 26.75
C THR A 53 0.60 15.74 25.82
N VAL A 54 0.83 15.91 24.52
CA VAL A 54 0.73 14.83 23.53
C VAL A 54 1.99 13.99 23.60
N LEU A 55 1.84 12.72 23.95
CA LEU A 55 2.94 11.76 23.98
C LEU A 55 3.17 11.19 22.57
N PRO A 56 4.37 10.67 22.28
CA PRO A 56 4.65 10.08 20.98
C PRO A 56 3.61 9.01 20.60
N MET A 57 3.12 9.07 19.37
CA MET A 57 2.07 8.16 18.92
C MET A 57 2.66 6.86 18.39
N GLN A 58 1.88 5.79 18.48
CA GLN A 58 2.26 4.49 17.94
C GLN A 58 1.37 4.12 16.75
N ALA A 59 1.99 3.83 15.61
CA ALA A 59 1.35 3.34 14.40
C ALA A 59 1.53 1.82 14.28
N ILE A 60 0.42 1.09 14.22
CA ILE A 60 0.38 -0.36 14.15
C ILE A 60 -0.13 -0.78 12.76
N TYR A 61 0.75 -1.37 11.96
CA TYR A 61 0.47 -1.82 10.59
C TYR A 61 0.09 -3.30 10.58
N ALA A 62 -0.94 -3.65 9.81
CA ALA A 62 -1.34 -5.05 9.65
C ALA A 62 -0.20 -5.87 9.03
N GLY A 63 0.17 -6.97 9.68
CA GLY A 63 1.18 -7.91 9.19
C GLY A 63 2.13 -8.40 10.27
N LYS A 64 3.13 -9.19 9.86
CA LYS A 64 4.04 -9.90 10.76
C LYS A 64 5.51 -9.48 10.64
N THR A 65 5.82 -8.60 9.71
CA THR A 65 7.21 -8.26 9.39
C THR A 65 7.36 -6.77 9.14
N LYS A 66 8.57 -6.25 9.25
CA LYS A 66 8.90 -4.86 8.90
C LYS A 66 8.50 -4.47 7.47
N ARG A 67 8.37 -5.43 6.55
CA ARG A 67 7.88 -5.16 5.18
C ARG A 67 6.42 -4.67 5.14
N SER A 68 5.66 -4.94 6.20
CA SER A 68 4.30 -4.43 6.39
C SER A 68 4.26 -2.97 6.81
N GLN A 69 5.37 -2.44 7.34
CA GLN A 69 5.53 -1.05 7.72
C GLN A 69 5.83 -0.17 6.48
N PRO A 70 5.71 1.17 6.59
CA PRO A 70 6.16 2.10 5.56
C PRO A 70 7.65 1.93 5.25
N SER A 71 8.04 2.31 4.03
CA SER A 71 9.46 2.33 3.66
C SER A 71 10.22 3.37 4.49
N THR A 72 11.43 3.03 4.93
CA THR A 72 12.36 3.98 5.57
C THR A 72 12.88 5.05 4.61
N THR A 73 12.57 4.93 3.33
CA THR A 73 12.85 5.95 2.30
C THR A 73 11.62 6.80 1.99
N ALA A 74 10.52 6.63 2.71
CA ALA A 74 9.33 7.43 2.53
C ALA A 74 9.62 8.90 2.88
N PRO A 75 8.92 9.85 2.24
CA PRO A 75 8.98 11.25 2.65
C PRO A 75 8.69 11.38 4.15
N ASN A 76 9.49 12.18 4.84
CA ASN A 76 9.34 12.52 6.27
C ASN A 76 9.54 11.37 7.27
N ASP A 77 10.15 10.23 6.88
CA ASP A 77 10.52 9.15 7.81
C ASP A 77 11.42 9.66 8.95
N ASN A 78 12.39 10.52 8.62
CA ASN A 78 13.26 11.16 9.61
C ASN A 78 12.50 12.06 10.59
N ASP A 79 11.50 12.81 10.11
CA ASP A 79 10.71 13.70 10.99
C ASP A 79 9.88 12.88 11.97
N LEU A 80 9.35 11.75 11.50
CA LEU A 80 8.58 10.81 12.31
C LEU A 80 9.46 10.18 13.41
N ILE A 81 10.68 9.76 13.07
CA ILE A 81 11.66 9.21 14.03
C ILE A 81 12.08 10.30 15.04
N ASN A 82 12.37 11.51 14.57
CA ASN A 82 12.80 12.62 15.42
C ASN A 82 11.70 13.06 16.39
N ALA A 83 10.44 12.94 16.01
CA ALA A 83 9.29 13.21 16.86
C ALA A 83 8.95 12.03 17.82
N GLY A 84 9.71 10.94 17.77
CA GLY A 84 9.62 9.80 18.69
C GLY A 84 8.47 8.83 18.39
N PHE A 85 7.83 8.92 17.21
CA PHE A 85 6.76 8.01 16.84
C PHE A 85 7.27 6.57 16.74
N LEU A 86 6.42 5.63 17.14
CA LEU A 86 6.73 4.20 17.08
C LEU A 86 5.96 3.55 15.94
N ILE A 87 6.67 2.89 15.04
CA ILE A 87 6.07 2.09 13.96
C ILE A 87 6.25 0.61 14.29
N GLN A 88 5.15 -0.13 14.31
CA GLN A 88 5.16 -1.56 14.64
C GLN A 88 4.22 -2.34 13.73
N GLU A 89 4.53 -3.60 13.46
CA GLU A 89 3.60 -4.57 12.91
C GLU A 89 2.64 -5.12 13.97
N SER A 90 1.41 -5.46 13.58
CA SER A 90 0.39 -6.03 14.46
C SER A 90 0.73 -7.44 14.95
N GLY A 91 1.64 -8.14 14.25
CA GLY A 91 1.93 -9.56 14.48
C GLY A 91 0.86 -10.52 13.94
N THR A 92 -0.19 -10.00 13.29
CA THR A 92 -1.32 -10.79 12.78
C THR A 92 -1.26 -10.90 11.24
N ALA A 93 -1.77 -12.01 10.70
CA ALA A 93 -1.84 -12.23 9.25
C ALA A 93 -3.16 -11.72 8.63
N THR A 94 -4.10 -11.26 9.47
CA THR A 94 -5.47 -10.99 9.05
C THR A 94 -5.60 -9.55 8.56
N CYS A 95 -5.81 -9.41 7.25
CA CYS A 95 -6.55 -8.31 6.64
C CYS A 95 -8.06 -8.58 6.73
#